data_AF-A0A7C6XW07-F1
#
_entry.id   AF-A0A7C6XW07-F1
#
_cell.length_a   1.000
_cell.length_b   1.000
_cell.length_c   1.000
_cell.angle_alpha   90.00
_cell.angle_beta   90.00
_cell.angle_gamma   90.00
#
_symmetry.space_group_name_H-M   'P 1'
#
loop_
_entity.id
_entity.type
_entity.pdbx_description
1 polymer ?
#
loop_
_entity_poly.entity_id
_entity_poly.type
_entity_poly.pdbx_seq_one_letter_code
_entity_poly.pdbx_strand_id
1 'polypeptide(L)'
;MERETIPFVDVILPAAGRSSRMGGVDKLLLQLEGEPVLLRTAKIFDKFLSNRRIIIVTSRENYSEVSTLVEHTCWQGEAPVICLGGATRQESVFAALPHLSGKNGLVAVHDAARPFLEENDLLAVLSAAKQTNAAFLCTKMHETVHCLDNNVAVSTLHRETLVSAQTPQVFSASLFLEMAEFAPTGAFTDECSIALAMGISCTPVFGSRRNRKLTTREDLPMETTKNFTIGQGYDVHRLVEGRKLIIGGVEIPFEKGLLGHSDADVLAHAVTDSLLGAAAMGDIGTLFPDTDPAYKGADSMALLKKVVGLISIRGFSIGNIDATVIAQSPKLSPFRDAIVKSMCKAMGIRENQFNFKAKTEEGLGFTGAGEGISAQALALLYKNSTTM
;
A
#
# COMPACT_ATOMS: atom_id res chain seq x y z
N MET A 1 -21.85 -8.71 30.62
CA MET A 1 -20.53 -9.37 30.77
C MET A 1 -19.55 -8.29 31.15
N GLU A 2 -19.08 -8.31 32.39
CA GLU A 2 -17.91 -7.51 32.78
C GLU A 2 -16.76 -7.89 31.82
N ARG A 3 -16.12 -6.90 31.21
CA ARG A 3 -14.90 -7.16 30.44
C ARG A 3 -13.89 -7.74 31.42
N GLU A 4 -13.56 -9.01 31.23
CA GLU A 4 -12.57 -9.69 32.06
C GLU A 4 -11.29 -8.86 32.06
N THR A 5 -10.83 -8.45 33.24
CA THR A 5 -9.65 -7.58 33.35
C THR A 5 -8.41 -8.37 32.98
N ILE A 6 -7.78 -7.97 31.88
CA ILE A 6 -6.48 -8.49 31.45
C ILE A 6 -5.41 -7.91 32.39
N PRO A 7 -4.51 -8.74 32.98
CA PRO A 7 -3.42 -8.26 33.81
C PRO A 7 -2.40 -7.45 32.99
N PHE A 8 -1.39 -6.89 33.65
CA PHE A 8 -0.27 -6.24 32.95
C PHE A 8 0.38 -7.20 31.95
N VAL A 9 0.66 -6.72 30.73
CA VAL A 9 1.29 -7.54 29.68
C VAL A 9 2.62 -6.94 29.24
N ASP A 10 3.72 -7.68 29.40
CA ASP A 10 4.97 -7.39 28.70
C ASP A 10 4.92 -8.04 27.30
N VAL A 11 5.01 -7.23 26.25
CA VAL A 11 4.96 -7.68 24.85
C VAL A 11 6.37 -7.65 24.27
N ILE A 12 6.89 -8.80 23.87
CA ILE A 12 8.21 -8.95 23.25
C ILE A 12 8.03 -9.10 21.74
N LEU A 13 8.64 -8.18 20.97
CA LEU A 13 8.66 -8.19 19.51
C LEU A 13 10.08 -8.51 19.01
N PRO A 14 10.43 -9.79 18.78
CA PRO A 14 11.71 -10.14 18.18
C PRO A 14 11.80 -9.63 16.74
N ALA A 15 12.75 -8.73 16.51
CA ALA A 15 13.00 -7.98 15.29
C ALA A 15 14.49 -8.03 14.82
N ALA A 16 15.33 -8.84 15.46
CA ALA A 16 16.78 -8.90 15.17
C ALA A 16 17.19 -9.83 14.00
N GLY A 17 16.22 -10.44 13.30
CA GLY A 17 16.49 -11.43 12.26
C GLY A 17 16.93 -10.83 10.91
N ARG A 18 17.92 -11.45 10.25
CA ARG A 18 18.57 -10.96 9.01
C ARG A 18 17.74 -11.01 7.71
N SER A 19 16.42 -11.20 7.76
CA SER A 19 15.52 -11.19 6.57
C SER A 19 16.05 -11.91 5.30
N SER A 20 16.82 -12.99 5.47
CA SER A 20 17.59 -13.63 4.38
C SER A 20 16.72 -14.15 3.22
N ARG A 21 15.48 -14.52 3.50
CA ARG A 21 14.48 -15.00 2.52
C ARG A 21 13.82 -13.90 1.69
N MET A 22 14.10 -12.62 1.98
CA MET A 22 13.55 -11.46 1.27
C MET A 22 14.52 -10.85 0.25
N GLY A 23 15.67 -11.50 0.01
CA GLY A 23 16.68 -11.04 -0.95
C GLY A 23 17.43 -9.78 -0.49
N GLY A 24 17.67 -9.64 0.82
CA GLY A 24 18.44 -8.53 1.40
C GLY A 24 17.62 -7.30 1.84
N VAL A 25 16.32 -7.27 1.55
CA VAL A 25 15.41 -6.21 2.03
C VAL A 25 14.97 -6.50 3.46
N ASP A 26 15.11 -5.52 4.35
CA ASP A 26 14.57 -5.64 5.70
C ASP A 26 13.05 -5.51 5.69
N LYS A 27 12.36 -6.64 5.85
CA LYS A 27 10.90 -6.72 5.87
C LYS A 27 10.24 -5.95 7.01
N LEU A 28 10.97 -5.67 8.09
CA LEU A 28 10.41 -4.97 9.26
C LEU A 28 10.32 -3.45 9.02
N LEU A 29 11.20 -2.93 8.17
CA LEU A 29 11.26 -1.53 7.77
C LEU A 29 10.48 -1.26 6.47
N LEU A 30 10.05 -2.32 5.78
CA LEU A 30 9.21 -2.21 4.60
C LEU A 30 7.89 -1.50 4.93
N GLN A 31 7.50 -0.58 4.06
CA GLN A 31 6.28 0.22 4.18
C GLN A 31 5.05 -0.60 3.77
N LEU A 32 4.10 -0.74 4.68
CA LEU A 32 2.81 -1.37 4.42
C LEU A 32 1.69 -0.36 4.69
N GLU A 33 1.02 0.10 3.62
CA GLU A 33 0.03 1.17 3.67
C GLU A 33 0.61 2.48 4.25
N GLY A 34 1.87 2.78 3.93
CA GLY A 34 2.57 4.00 4.36
C GLY A 34 3.17 3.94 5.77
N GLU A 35 3.20 2.77 6.41
CA GLU A 35 3.82 2.58 7.73
C GLU A 35 4.75 1.35 7.77
N PRO A 36 5.93 1.42 8.41
CA PRO A 36 6.79 0.25 8.60
C PRO A 36 6.07 -0.92 9.28
N VAL A 37 6.27 -2.14 8.78
CA VAL A 37 5.68 -3.38 9.33
C VAL A 37 5.91 -3.52 10.84
N LEU A 38 7.10 -3.17 11.33
CA LEU A 38 7.42 -3.19 12.76
C LEU A 38 6.52 -2.26 13.57
N LEU A 39 6.37 -1.00 13.13
CA LEU A 39 5.54 0.00 13.81
C LEU A 39 4.08 -0.41 13.78
N ARG A 40 3.59 -0.88 12.64
CA ARG A 40 2.22 -1.39 12.50
C ARG A 40 1.94 -2.51 13.49
N THR A 41 2.88 -3.46 13.62
CA THR A 41 2.74 -4.56 14.59
C THR A 41 2.75 -4.07 16.03
N ALA A 42 3.67 -3.16 16.39
CA ALA A 42 3.72 -2.59 17.74
C ALA A 42 2.45 -1.78 18.08
N LYS A 43 1.92 -1.01 17.14
CA LYS A 43 0.69 -0.22 17.32
C LYS A 43 -0.56 -1.05 17.59
N ILE A 44 -0.60 -2.32 17.16
CA ILE A 44 -1.69 -3.24 17.51
C ILE A 44 -1.78 -3.39 19.03
N PHE A 45 -0.64 -3.65 19.69
CA PHE A 45 -0.60 -3.80 21.15
C PHE A 45 -0.77 -2.47 21.89
N ASP A 46 -0.41 -1.35 21.27
CA ASP A 46 -0.66 0.00 21.80
C ASP A 46 -2.11 0.39 21.80
N LYS A 47 -2.80 0.03 20.73
CA LYS A 47 -4.22 0.28 20.60
C LYS A 47 -5.07 -0.62 21.50
N PHE A 48 -4.72 -1.91 21.57
CA PHE A 48 -5.61 -2.91 22.18
C PHE A 48 -5.30 -3.22 23.64
N LEU A 49 -4.11 -2.89 24.15
CA LEU A 49 -3.73 -3.15 25.54
C LEU A 49 -3.47 -1.84 26.29
N SER A 50 -4.37 -1.49 27.21
CA SER A 50 -4.25 -0.29 28.03
C SER A 50 -3.18 -0.38 29.11
N ASN A 51 -2.85 -1.59 29.58
CA ASN A 51 -1.88 -1.82 30.66
C ASN A 51 -0.78 -2.77 30.19
N ARG A 52 0.28 -2.21 29.60
CA ARG A 52 1.29 -2.99 28.88
C ARG A 52 2.65 -2.32 28.89
N ARG A 53 3.69 -3.12 28.61
CA ARG A 53 4.98 -2.65 28.07
C ARG A 53 5.26 -3.31 26.71
N ILE A 54 5.74 -2.55 25.73
CA ILE A 54 6.30 -3.12 24.49
C ILE A 54 7.81 -3.12 24.58
N ILE A 55 8.43 -4.23 24.20
CA ILE A 55 9.87 -4.40 24.07
C ILE A 55 10.17 -4.82 22.63
N ILE A 56 10.87 -3.98 21.88
CA ILE A 56 11.34 -4.27 20.53
C ILE A 56 12.79 -4.74 20.62
N VAL A 57 13.03 -5.98 20.21
CA VAL A 57 14.38 -6.56 20.22
C VAL A 57 14.96 -6.49 18.82
N THR A 58 15.87 -5.56 18.56
CA THR A 58 16.42 -5.29 17.23
C THR A 58 17.89 -5.70 17.09
N SER A 59 18.39 -5.75 15.86
CA SER A 59 19.81 -5.97 15.59
C SER A 59 20.62 -4.70 15.86
N ARG A 60 21.94 -4.83 15.98
CA ARG A 60 22.83 -3.66 16.15
C ARG A 60 22.78 -2.75 14.92
N GLU A 61 22.70 -3.36 13.75
CA GLU A 61 22.64 -2.68 12.46
C GLU A 61 21.39 -1.80 12.35
N ASN A 62 20.23 -2.29 12.81
CA ASN A 62 18.96 -1.58 12.72
C ASN A 62 18.63 -0.70 13.93
N TYR A 63 19.47 -0.70 14.97
CA TYR A 63 19.16 -0.03 16.24
C TYR A 63 18.88 1.47 16.08
N SER A 64 19.70 2.17 15.27
CA SER A 64 19.53 3.61 15.06
C SER A 64 18.21 3.93 14.33
N GLU A 65 17.87 3.15 13.31
CA GLU A 65 16.66 3.36 12.51
C GLU A 65 15.41 3.03 13.31
N VAL A 66 15.40 1.90 14.03
CA VAL A 66 14.28 1.51 14.90
C VAL A 66 14.08 2.53 16.03
N SER A 67 15.16 3.03 16.65
CA SER A 67 15.07 4.10 17.65
C SER A 67 14.43 5.36 17.07
N THR A 68 14.89 5.79 15.89
CA THR A 68 14.31 6.95 15.19
C THR A 68 12.83 6.75 14.90
N LEU A 69 12.42 5.57 14.44
CA LEU A 69 11.03 5.24 14.15
C LEU A 69 10.16 5.30 15.41
N VAL A 70 10.64 4.73 16.52
CA VAL A 70 9.91 4.72 17.80
C VAL A 70 9.77 6.13 18.37
N GLU A 71 10.83 6.94 18.34
CA GLU A 71 10.85 8.33 18.85
C GLU A 71 9.89 9.24 18.08
N HIS A 72 9.78 9.08 16.76
CA HIS A 72 8.89 9.88 15.91
C HIS A 72 7.47 9.33 15.81
N THR A 73 7.16 8.23 16.50
CA THR A 73 5.82 7.65 16.53
C THR A 73 5.03 8.18 17.72
N CYS A 74 3.79 8.62 17.49
CA CYS A 74 2.86 8.91 18.57
C CYS A 74 2.26 7.61 19.13
N TRP A 75 2.50 7.35 20.42
CA TRP A 75 1.99 6.19 21.16
C TRP A 75 0.84 6.60 22.09
N GLN A 76 -0.14 5.72 22.27
CA GLN A 76 -1.24 5.90 23.23
C GLN A 76 -0.76 5.66 24.66
N GLY A 77 0.09 4.64 24.85
CA GLY A 77 0.76 4.34 26.13
C GLY A 77 2.22 4.78 26.15
N GLU A 78 2.99 4.22 27.09
CA GLU A 78 4.46 4.38 27.10
C GLU A 78 5.06 3.89 25.77
N ALA A 79 6.05 4.63 25.28
CA ALA A 79 6.80 4.28 24.07
C ALA A 79 7.53 2.93 24.28
N PRO A 80 7.68 2.11 23.22
CA PRO A 80 8.41 0.86 23.28
C PRO A 80 9.84 1.02 23.80
N VAL A 81 10.25 0.08 24.66
CA VAL A 81 11.65 -0.11 25.05
C VAL A 81 12.37 -0.83 23.91
N ILE A 82 13.57 -0.39 23.56
CA ILE A 82 14.38 -1.01 22.52
C ILE A 82 15.59 -1.67 23.16
N CYS A 83 15.86 -2.92 22.81
CA CYS A 83 17.08 -3.61 23.22
C CYS A 83 17.71 -4.41 22.06
N LEU A 84 18.96 -4.84 22.26
CA LEU A 84 19.69 -5.60 21.27
C LEU A 84 19.38 -7.10 21.40
N GLY A 85 19.16 -7.76 20.26
CA GLY A 85 18.97 -9.21 20.18
C GLY A 85 20.28 -10.01 20.14
N GLY A 86 20.12 -11.33 20.13
CA GLY A 86 21.21 -12.31 20.01
C GLY A 86 21.35 -12.91 18.61
N ALA A 87 22.12 -13.99 18.49
CA ALA A 87 22.36 -14.67 17.22
C ALA A 87 21.16 -15.49 16.74
N THR A 88 20.33 -15.96 17.67
CA THR A 88 19.12 -16.76 17.39
C THR A 88 17.83 -16.02 17.77
N ARG A 89 16.68 -16.51 17.28
CA ARG A 89 15.36 -15.99 17.68
C ARG A 89 15.16 -16.13 19.19
N GLN A 90 15.52 -17.29 19.75
CA GLN A 90 15.41 -17.57 21.19
C GLN A 90 16.27 -16.62 22.02
N GLU A 91 17.55 -16.45 21.68
CA GLU A 91 18.43 -15.50 22.38
C GLU A 91 17.89 -14.06 22.30
N SER A 92 17.33 -13.67 21.15
CA SER A 92 16.70 -12.35 21.01
C SER A 92 15.48 -12.20 21.90
N VAL A 93 14.62 -13.22 21.99
CA VAL A 93 13.46 -13.18 22.89
C VAL A 93 13.91 -13.04 24.36
N PHE A 94 14.92 -13.79 24.80
CA PHE A 94 15.40 -13.71 26.19
C PHE A 94 16.28 -12.50 26.49
N ALA A 95 16.84 -11.81 25.49
CA ALA A 95 17.49 -10.51 25.69
C ALA A 95 16.52 -9.43 26.22
N ALA A 96 15.20 -9.64 26.11
CA ALA A 96 14.19 -8.76 26.67
C ALA A 96 13.98 -8.91 28.19
N LEU A 97 14.48 -9.99 28.81
CA LEU A 97 14.24 -10.30 30.24
C LEU A 97 14.54 -9.16 31.21
N PRO A 98 15.67 -8.41 31.07
CA PRO A 98 15.97 -7.30 31.98
C PRO A 98 14.98 -6.13 31.89
N HIS A 99 14.15 -6.09 30.85
CA HIS A 99 13.21 -5.02 30.57
C HIS A 99 11.76 -5.37 30.95
N LEU A 100 11.50 -6.60 31.38
CA LEU A 100 10.19 -7.01 31.87
C LEU A 100 9.79 -6.22 33.12
N SER A 101 8.52 -5.86 33.21
CA SER A 101 7.96 -5.08 34.33
C SER A 101 6.96 -5.86 35.17
N GLY A 102 6.20 -6.77 34.55
CA GLY A 102 5.07 -7.44 35.14
C GLY A 102 5.44 -8.75 35.82
N LYS A 103 6.04 -8.71 37.02
CA LYS A 103 6.38 -9.95 37.77
C LYS A 103 5.17 -10.87 38.05
N ASN A 104 3.96 -10.30 38.12
CA ASN A 104 2.68 -11.03 38.29
C ASN A 104 1.76 -10.88 37.06
N GLY A 105 2.34 -10.55 35.90
CA GLY A 105 1.62 -10.31 34.65
C GLY A 105 1.72 -11.48 33.67
N LEU A 106 1.48 -11.15 32.40
CA LEU A 106 1.69 -12.03 31.26
C LEU A 106 2.85 -11.53 30.41
N VAL A 107 3.56 -12.46 29.78
CA VAL A 107 4.55 -12.17 28.74
C VAL A 107 4.00 -12.69 27.41
N ALA A 108 3.81 -11.79 26.45
CA ALA A 108 3.34 -12.11 25.11
C ALA A 108 4.49 -11.96 24.11
N VAL A 109 4.95 -13.07 23.53
CA VAL A 109 5.96 -13.04 22.46
C VAL A 109 5.26 -13.06 21.12
N HIS A 110 5.52 -12.04 20.30
CA HIS A 110 4.87 -11.87 19.01
C HIS A 110 5.86 -11.52 17.90
N ASP A 111 5.89 -12.31 16.82
CA ASP A 111 6.74 -12.04 15.67
C ASP A 111 6.47 -10.63 15.11
N ALA A 112 7.48 -9.76 15.10
CA ALA A 112 7.35 -8.39 14.58
C ALA A 112 6.93 -8.30 13.09
N ALA A 113 6.95 -9.42 12.38
CA ALA A 113 6.55 -9.54 10.97
C ALA A 113 5.09 -10.00 10.79
N ARG A 114 4.24 -9.91 11.82
CA ARG A 114 2.80 -10.25 11.76
C ARG A 114 1.91 -9.01 12.01
N PRO A 115 1.83 -8.07 11.04
CA PRO A 115 1.13 -6.79 11.23
C PRO A 115 -0.41 -6.88 11.10
N PHE A 116 -0.99 -8.08 11.22
CA PHE A 116 -2.41 -8.36 10.92
C PHE A 116 -3.15 -9.03 12.08
N LEU A 117 -2.60 -8.98 13.29
CA LEU A 117 -3.25 -9.51 14.49
C LEU A 117 -4.52 -8.69 14.80
N GLU A 118 -5.62 -9.38 15.05
CA GLU A 118 -6.92 -8.79 15.38
C GLU A 118 -7.18 -8.76 16.89
N GLU A 119 -7.96 -7.78 17.35
CA GLU A 119 -8.25 -7.58 18.78
C GLU A 119 -8.85 -8.83 19.44
N ASN A 120 -9.83 -9.47 18.79
CA ASN A 120 -10.50 -10.66 19.34
C ASN A 120 -9.52 -11.82 19.56
N ASP A 121 -8.62 -12.05 18.60
CA ASP A 121 -7.61 -13.12 18.70
C ASP A 121 -6.61 -12.82 19.83
N LEU A 122 -6.16 -11.56 19.93
CA LEU A 122 -5.26 -11.12 21.00
C LEU A 122 -5.90 -11.29 22.39
N LEU A 123 -7.13 -10.81 22.59
CA LEU A 123 -7.81 -10.93 23.88
C LEU A 123 -8.11 -12.38 24.26
N ALA A 124 -8.46 -13.22 23.28
CA ALA A 124 -8.72 -14.64 23.51
C ALA A 124 -7.46 -15.38 23.99
N VAL A 125 -6.30 -15.17 23.36
CA VAL A 125 -5.06 -15.84 23.78
C VAL A 125 -4.57 -15.34 25.15
N LEU A 126 -4.74 -14.06 25.46
CA LEU A 126 -4.41 -13.50 26.77
C LEU A 126 -5.31 -14.08 27.88
N SER A 127 -6.63 -14.18 27.64
CA SER A 127 -7.55 -14.78 28.62
C SER A 127 -7.23 -16.27 28.85
N ALA A 128 -6.93 -17.02 27.78
CA ALA A 128 -6.52 -18.43 27.91
C ALA A 128 -5.21 -18.59 28.71
N ALA A 129 -4.20 -17.75 28.45
CA ALA A 129 -2.94 -17.78 29.20
C ALA A 129 -3.13 -17.37 30.67
N LYS A 130 -4.00 -16.41 30.96
CA LYS A 130 -4.36 -16.04 32.35
C LYS A 130 -4.92 -17.23 33.13
N GLN A 131 -5.69 -18.10 32.49
CA GLN A 131 -6.31 -19.26 33.12
C GLN A 131 -5.38 -20.48 33.22
N THR A 132 -4.47 -20.64 32.25
CA THR A 132 -3.70 -21.89 32.07
C THR A 132 -2.19 -21.71 32.18
N ASN A 133 -1.71 -20.49 32.44
CA ASN A 133 -0.31 -20.06 32.44
C ASN A 133 0.42 -20.12 31.10
N ALA A 134 -0.05 -20.88 30.11
CA ALA A 134 0.56 -20.96 28.78
C ALA A 134 -0.50 -21.14 27.71
N ALA A 135 -0.59 -20.21 26.76
CA ALA A 135 -1.47 -20.30 25.61
C ALA A 135 -0.82 -19.74 24.35
N PHE A 136 -1.28 -20.18 23.19
CA PHE A 136 -0.75 -19.71 21.91
C PHE A 136 -1.84 -19.60 20.85
N LEU A 137 -1.70 -18.63 19.96
CA LEU A 137 -2.53 -18.58 18.76
C LEU A 137 -2.13 -19.66 17.77
N CYS A 138 -3.12 -20.26 17.13
CA CYS A 138 -2.91 -21.26 16.10
C CYS A 138 -4.04 -21.27 15.06
N THR A 139 -3.83 -21.98 13.97
CA THR A 139 -4.87 -22.23 12.95
C THR A 139 -4.97 -23.73 12.67
N LYS A 140 -6.16 -24.19 12.28
CA LYS A 140 -6.35 -25.57 11.83
C LYS A 140 -5.60 -25.84 10.54
N MET A 141 -4.98 -27.02 10.45
CA MET A 141 -4.38 -27.51 9.21
C MET A 141 -5.48 -27.99 8.27
N HIS A 142 -5.48 -27.50 7.02
CA HIS A 142 -6.42 -27.95 5.98
C HIS A 142 -5.69 -28.80 4.92
N GLU A 143 -4.44 -28.45 4.70
CA GLU A 143 -3.52 -29.05 3.77
C GLU A 143 -3.03 -30.41 4.30
N THR A 144 -2.83 -31.38 3.41
CA THR A 144 -2.20 -32.66 3.75
C THR A 144 -0.72 -32.42 4.06
N VAL A 145 -0.23 -32.98 5.17
CA VAL A 145 1.15 -32.81 5.61
C VAL A 145 1.91 -34.13 5.48
N HIS A 146 3.01 -34.11 4.74
CA HIS A 146 3.92 -35.25 4.60
C HIS A 146 5.19 -35.03 5.42
N CYS A 147 5.68 -36.08 6.07
CA CYS A 147 7.04 -36.13 6.58
C CYS A 147 7.99 -36.44 5.42
N LEU A 148 9.10 -35.72 5.35
CA LEU A 148 10.13 -35.92 4.35
C LEU A 148 11.36 -36.58 4.99
N ASP A 149 11.99 -37.49 4.26
CA ASP A 149 13.36 -37.95 4.51
C ASP A 149 14.14 -37.81 3.19
N ASN A 150 15.29 -37.12 3.22
CA ASN A 150 16.09 -36.83 2.02
C ASN A 150 15.28 -36.28 0.83
N ASN A 151 14.36 -35.34 1.08
CA ASN A 151 13.42 -34.75 0.10
C ASN A 151 12.41 -35.73 -0.53
N VAL A 152 12.28 -36.92 0.03
CA VAL A 152 11.27 -37.91 -0.39
C VAL A 152 10.19 -37.99 0.69
N ALA A 153 8.92 -37.97 0.29
CA ALA A 153 7.82 -38.16 1.23
C ALA A 153 7.81 -39.60 1.77
N VAL A 154 7.98 -39.76 3.09
CA VAL A 154 8.05 -41.07 3.76
C VAL A 154 6.80 -41.44 4.53
N SER A 155 6.03 -40.44 4.99
CA SER A 155 4.76 -40.68 5.68
C SER A 155 3.84 -39.47 5.59
N THR A 156 2.56 -39.65 5.93
CA THR A 156 1.57 -38.59 5.99
C THR A 156 1.09 -38.46 7.43
N LEU A 157 1.03 -37.24 7.96
CA LEU A 157 0.52 -36.98 9.30
C LEU A 157 -1.00 -36.78 9.28
N HIS A 158 -1.68 -37.21 10.34
CA HIS A 158 -3.10 -36.97 10.55
C HIS A 158 -3.34 -35.49 10.90
N ARG A 159 -3.79 -34.70 9.92
CA ARG A 159 -3.97 -33.25 10.06
C ARG A 159 -4.97 -32.85 11.15
N GLU A 160 -5.89 -33.74 11.54
CA GLU A 160 -6.90 -33.52 12.57
C GLU A 160 -6.28 -33.29 13.96
N THR A 161 -5.09 -33.81 14.21
CA THR A 161 -4.32 -33.61 15.45
C THR A 161 -3.25 -32.54 15.33
N LEU A 162 -3.20 -31.80 14.20
CA LEU A 162 -2.17 -30.81 13.91
C LEU A 162 -2.75 -29.41 13.80
N VAL A 163 -1.95 -28.45 14.27
CA VAL A 163 -2.22 -27.02 14.13
C VAL A 163 -0.98 -26.32 13.61
N SER A 164 -1.18 -25.22 12.86
CA SER A 164 -0.09 -24.31 12.53
C SER A 164 0.00 -23.26 13.63
N ALA A 165 1.10 -23.27 14.38
CA ALA A 165 1.36 -22.29 15.42
C ALA A 165 1.54 -20.88 14.82
N GLN A 166 0.95 -19.90 15.49
CA GLN A 166 1.11 -18.48 15.22
C GLN A 166 1.60 -17.79 16.49
N THR A 167 1.71 -16.46 16.43
CA THR A 167 1.97 -15.62 17.61
C THR A 167 0.84 -14.58 17.73
N PRO A 168 0.49 -14.08 18.93
CA PRO A 168 1.24 -14.20 20.18
C PRO A 168 1.26 -15.61 20.78
N GLN A 169 2.39 -15.94 21.39
CA GLN A 169 2.50 -17.01 22.38
C GLN A 169 2.63 -16.34 23.74
N VAL A 170 1.79 -16.73 24.69
CA VAL A 170 1.57 -15.98 25.92
C VAL A 170 1.78 -16.91 27.11
N PHE A 171 2.61 -16.45 28.05
CA PHE A 171 2.96 -17.19 29.26
C PHE A 171 2.74 -16.31 30.48
N SER A 172 2.52 -16.90 31.65
CA SER A 172 2.68 -16.16 32.91
C SER A 172 4.14 -15.71 33.05
N ALA A 173 4.37 -14.55 33.67
CA ALA A 173 5.71 -14.03 33.82
C ALA A 173 6.64 -14.96 34.61
N SER A 174 6.10 -15.67 35.62
CA SER A 174 6.85 -16.67 36.38
C SER A 174 7.30 -17.83 35.49
N LEU A 175 6.39 -18.39 34.69
CA LEU A 175 6.70 -19.47 33.76
C LEU A 175 7.71 -19.03 32.70
N PHE A 176 7.57 -17.82 32.17
CA PHE A 176 8.50 -17.31 31.17
C PHE A 176 9.93 -17.17 31.70
N LEU A 177 10.09 -16.80 32.97
CA LEU A 177 11.40 -16.77 33.63
C LEU A 177 11.98 -18.19 33.83
N GLU A 178 11.16 -19.15 34.28
CA GLU A 178 11.57 -20.55 34.39
C GLU A 178 12.00 -21.14 33.04
N MET A 179 11.30 -20.80 31.97
CA MET A 179 11.66 -21.19 30.60
C MET A 179 13.03 -20.64 30.18
N ALA A 180 13.32 -19.39 30.53
CA ALA A 180 14.62 -18.78 30.24
C ALA A 180 15.77 -19.42 31.03
N GLU A 181 15.52 -19.85 32.27
CA GLU A 181 16.51 -20.59 33.08
C GLU A 181 16.72 -22.02 32.57
N PHE A 182 15.66 -22.69 32.13
CA PHE A 182 15.71 -24.05 31.62
C PHE A 182 16.46 -24.15 30.28
N ALA A 183 16.18 -23.22 29.36
CA ALA A 183 16.78 -23.19 28.03
C ALA A 183 17.26 -21.77 27.69
N PRO A 184 18.35 -21.27 28.32
CA PRO A 184 18.86 -19.93 28.03
C PRO A 184 19.39 -19.81 26.59
N THR A 185 19.87 -20.93 26.04
CA THR A 185 20.30 -21.08 24.65
C THR A 185 19.71 -22.38 24.09
N GLY A 186 19.51 -22.46 22.77
CA GLY A 186 18.92 -23.65 22.17
C GLY A 186 18.50 -23.49 20.72
N ALA A 187 18.01 -24.59 20.14
CA ALA A 187 17.46 -24.66 18.78
C ALA A 187 15.93 -24.82 18.79
N PHE A 188 15.26 -24.23 19.79
CA PHE A 188 13.80 -24.21 19.82
C PHE A 188 13.25 -23.23 18.79
N THR A 189 12.19 -23.63 18.09
CA THR A 189 11.62 -22.84 17.00
C THR A 189 10.70 -21.73 17.51
N ASP A 190 10.07 -21.95 18.66
CA ASP A 190 9.16 -21.04 19.33
C ASP A 190 9.12 -21.26 20.84
N GLU A 191 8.43 -20.38 21.58
CA GLU A 191 8.38 -20.41 23.04
C GLU A 191 7.56 -21.61 23.56
N CYS A 192 6.50 -22.00 22.86
CA CYS A 192 5.71 -23.19 23.20
C CYS A 192 6.56 -24.46 23.19
N SER A 193 7.48 -24.61 22.24
CA SER A 193 8.37 -25.78 22.20
C SER A 193 9.30 -25.87 23.42
N ILE A 194 9.68 -24.74 24.02
CA ILE A 194 10.44 -24.70 25.28
C ILE A 194 9.56 -25.17 26.45
N ALA A 195 8.34 -24.63 26.57
CA ALA A 195 7.40 -25.03 27.61
C ALA A 195 7.06 -26.53 27.54
N LEU A 196 6.84 -27.07 26.33
CA LEU A 196 6.60 -28.50 26.12
C LEU A 196 7.80 -29.36 26.53
N ALA A 197 9.03 -28.91 26.29
CA ALA A 197 10.24 -29.60 26.73
C ALA A 197 10.40 -29.64 28.26
N MET A 198 9.81 -28.67 28.97
CA MET A 198 9.70 -28.67 30.44
C MET A 198 8.54 -29.54 30.95
N GLY A 199 7.76 -30.17 30.07
CA GLY A 199 6.57 -30.94 30.43
C GLY A 199 5.32 -30.08 30.69
N ILE A 200 5.33 -28.82 30.27
CA ILE A 200 4.24 -27.88 30.49
C ILE A 200 3.34 -27.82 29.25
N SER A 201 2.06 -28.11 29.44
CA SER A 201 1.06 -28.05 28.36
C SER A 201 0.76 -26.60 27.97
N CYS A 202 0.65 -26.34 26.66
CA CYS A 202 0.24 -25.04 26.13
C CYS A 202 -1.19 -25.13 25.56
N THR A 203 -2.06 -24.21 25.96
CA THR A 203 -3.46 -24.15 25.50
C THR A 203 -3.55 -23.55 24.08
N PRO A 204 -4.07 -24.28 23.09
CA PRO A 204 -4.26 -23.73 21.75
C PRO A 204 -5.48 -22.81 21.69
N VAL A 205 -5.31 -21.61 21.12
CA VAL A 205 -6.40 -20.69 20.80
C VAL A 205 -6.49 -20.54 19.29
N PHE A 206 -7.62 -20.92 18.71
CA PHE A 206 -7.82 -20.90 17.26
C PHE A 206 -8.13 -19.47 16.80
N GLY A 207 -7.18 -18.85 16.09
CA GLY A 207 -7.29 -17.52 15.53
C GLY A 207 -7.45 -17.49 14.02
N SER A 208 -7.33 -16.29 13.46
CA SER A 208 -7.51 -16.00 12.04
C SER A 208 -6.29 -16.37 11.20
N ARG A 209 -6.51 -16.98 10.02
CA ARG A 209 -5.46 -17.15 8.99
C ARG A 209 -4.92 -15.80 8.49
N ARG A 210 -5.63 -14.68 8.71
CA ARG A 210 -5.17 -13.33 8.34
C ARG A 210 -3.96 -12.88 9.15
N ASN A 211 -3.75 -13.41 10.36
CA ASN A 211 -2.56 -13.17 11.20
C ASN A 211 -1.30 -13.86 10.64
N ARG A 212 -1.07 -13.74 9.34
CA ARG A 212 0.05 -14.36 8.62
C ARG A 212 1.35 -13.62 8.88
N LYS A 213 2.46 -14.36 8.84
CA LYS A 213 3.81 -13.82 8.99
C LYS A 213 4.36 -13.44 7.62
N LEU A 214 4.74 -12.18 7.46
CA LEU A 214 5.49 -11.71 6.29
C LEU A 214 6.87 -12.40 6.29
N THR A 215 7.08 -13.31 5.35
CA THR A 215 8.28 -14.16 5.27
C THR A 215 8.96 -14.06 3.92
N THR A 216 8.17 -13.94 2.86
CA THR A 216 8.57 -13.85 1.46
C THR A 216 7.94 -12.60 0.82
N ARG A 217 8.40 -12.23 -0.38
CA ARG A 217 7.83 -11.09 -1.12
C ARG A 217 6.37 -11.32 -1.52
N GLU A 218 5.98 -12.57 -1.72
CA GLU A 218 4.61 -12.96 -2.07
C GLU A 218 3.63 -12.75 -0.91
N ASP A 219 4.12 -12.68 0.34
CA ASP A 219 3.28 -12.43 1.52
C ASP A 219 2.84 -10.97 1.64
N LEU A 220 3.57 -10.05 1.00
CA LEU A 220 3.23 -8.63 0.98
C LEU A 220 1.88 -8.48 0.28
N PRO A 221 0.89 -7.82 0.91
CA PRO A 221 -0.33 -7.45 0.21
C PRO A 221 0.05 -6.74 -1.08
N MET A 222 -0.48 -7.19 -2.23
CA MET A 222 -0.44 -6.37 -3.44
C MET A 222 -0.98 -5.00 -3.03
N GLU A 223 -0.19 -3.93 -3.16
CA GLU A 223 -0.61 -2.60 -2.77
C GLU A 223 -1.96 -2.27 -3.42
N THR A 224 -3.03 -2.32 -2.62
CA THR A 224 -4.39 -2.11 -3.09
C THR A 224 -4.74 -0.62 -3.15
N THR A 225 -3.94 0.24 -2.54
CA THR A 225 -4.08 1.69 -2.63
C THR A 225 -3.14 2.21 -3.72
N LYS A 226 -3.58 2.17 -4.98
CA LYS A 226 -2.93 3.00 -6.00
C LYS A 226 -3.10 4.45 -5.56
N ASN A 227 -2.01 5.09 -5.13
CA ASN A 227 -2.00 6.54 -4.92
C ASN A 227 -2.47 7.17 -6.22
N PHE A 228 -3.53 7.98 -6.16
CA PHE A 228 -4.08 8.65 -7.34
C PHE A 228 -3.97 10.15 -7.20
N THR A 229 -3.81 10.82 -8.34
CA THR A 229 -3.86 12.27 -8.46
C THR A 229 -4.88 12.64 -9.52
N ILE A 230 -5.41 13.86 -9.40
CA ILE A 230 -6.37 14.42 -10.35
C ILE A 230 -5.81 15.69 -10.95
N GLY A 231 -6.13 15.94 -12.21
CA GLY A 231 -5.80 17.17 -12.90
C GLY A 231 -6.96 17.66 -13.75
N GLN A 232 -7.06 18.98 -13.86
CA GLN A 232 -8.06 19.66 -14.66
C GLN A 232 -7.33 20.43 -15.76
N GLY A 233 -7.86 20.38 -16.97
CA GLY A 233 -7.43 21.23 -18.07
C GLY A 233 -8.61 21.99 -18.65
N TYR A 234 -8.34 23.20 -19.12
CA TYR A 234 -9.28 24.07 -19.79
C TYR A 234 -8.55 24.79 -20.92
N ASP A 235 -9.14 24.79 -22.11
CA ASP A 235 -8.59 25.54 -23.24
C ASP A 235 -9.72 26.21 -24.05
N VAL A 236 -9.38 27.28 -24.76
CA VAL A 236 -10.31 28.06 -25.56
C VAL A 236 -9.63 28.65 -26.79
N HIS A 237 -10.28 28.48 -27.96
CA HIS A 237 -9.83 29.09 -29.20
C HIS A 237 -10.94 29.84 -29.91
N ARG A 238 -10.57 30.93 -30.60
CA ARG A 238 -11.49 31.74 -31.42
C ARG A 238 -11.79 31.02 -32.74
N LEU A 239 -13.03 31.10 -33.21
CA LEU A 239 -13.41 30.62 -34.55
C LEU A 239 -13.07 31.67 -35.62
N VAL A 240 -12.45 31.24 -36.71
CA VAL A 240 -12.08 32.08 -37.86
C VAL A 240 -12.35 31.35 -39.18
N GLU A 241 -12.62 32.10 -40.24
CA GLU A 241 -12.78 31.56 -41.60
C GLU A 241 -11.43 31.11 -42.18
N GLY A 242 -11.48 30.21 -43.17
CA GLY A 242 -10.29 29.79 -43.92
C GLY A 242 -9.35 28.83 -43.17
N ARG A 243 -9.78 28.29 -42.03
CA ARG A 243 -9.08 27.23 -41.28
C ARG A 243 -9.94 25.98 -41.16
N LYS A 244 -9.29 24.82 -41.10
CA LYS A 244 -9.94 23.55 -40.77
C LYS A 244 -10.31 23.54 -39.29
N LEU A 245 -11.48 22.97 -38.96
CA LEU A 245 -11.86 22.68 -37.59
C LEU A 245 -11.36 21.29 -37.22
N ILE A 246 -10.42 21.21 -36.28
CA ILE A 246 -9.88 19.94 -35.78
C ILE A 246 -10.24 19.82 -34.30
N ILE A 247 -10.87 18.71 -33.92
CA ILE A 247 -11.26 18.40 -32.54
C ILE A 247 -10.88 16.94 -32.26
N GLY A 248 -10.02 16.71 -31.26
CA GLY A 248 -9.49 15.39 -30.91
C GLY A 248 -8.82 14.65 -32.07
N GLY A 249 -8.09 15.35 -32.93
CA GLY A 249 -7.40 14.82 -34.11
C GLY A 249 -8.34 14.47 -35.29
N VAL A 250 -9.60 14.90 -35.24
CA VAL A 250 -10.59 14.67 -36.30
C VAL A 250 -10.97 15.99 -36.96
N GLU A 251 -10.87 16.05 -38.29
CA GLU A 251 -11.37 17.18 -39.08
C GLU A 251 -12.91 17.16 -39.10
N ILE A 252 -13.51 18.24 -38.62
CA ILE A 252 -14.95 18.43 -38.56
C ILE A 252 -15.37 19.35 -39.71
N PRO A 253 -16.24 18.91 -40.63
CA PRO A 253 -16.74 19.76 -41.71
C PRO A 253 -17.50 20.98 -41.15
N PHE A 254 -16.92 22.17 -41.33
CA PHE A 254 -17.49 23.44 -40.90
C PHE A 254 -16.87 24.61 -41.67
N GLU A 255 -17.59 25.73 -41.83
CA GLU A 255 -17.08 26.92 -42.54
C GLU A 255 -15.94 27.66 -41.80
N LYS A 256 -15.78 27.42 -40.50
CA LYS A 256 -14.78 28.04 -39.64
C LYS A 256 -13.90 27.00 -38.97
N GLY A 257 -12.68 27.37 -38.61
CA GLY A 257 -11.74 26.58 -37.82
C GLY A 257 -11.22 27.37 -36.62
N LEU A 258 -10.41 26.71 -35.78
CA LEU A 258 -9.88 27.33 -34.57
C LEU A 258 -8.58 28.11 -34.87
N LEU A 259 -8.52 29.33 -34.36
CA LEU A 259 -7.35 30.19 -34.38
C LEU A 259 -6.47 29.85 -33.17
N GLY A 260 -5.25 29.42 -33.45
CA GLY A 260 -4.24 29.15 -32.44
C GLY A 260 -2.92 28.78 -33.08
N HIS A 261 -1.92 28.52 -32.24
CA HIS A 261 -0.71 27.81 -32.64
C HIS A 261 -1.05 26.33 -32.95
N SER A 262 -0.12 25.58 -33.56
CA SER A 262 -0.36 24.22 -34.07
C SER A 262 -1.60 24.11 -34.99
N ASP A 263 -2.29 22.97 -34.93
CA ASP A 263 -3.59 22.71 -35.54
C ASP A 263 -4.78 23.27 -34.71
N ALA A 264 -4.49 23.92 -33.57
CA ALA A 264 -5.45 24.55 -32.66
C ALA A 264 -6.54 23.61 -32.09
N ASP A 265 -6.20 22.33 -31.89
CA ASP A 265 -7.12 21.35 -31.30
C ASP A 265 -7.36 21.58 -29.80
N VAL A 266 -8.43 22.32 -29.51
CA VAL A 266 -8.85 22.70 -28.15
C VAL A 266 -9.07 21.50 -27.22
N LEU A 267 -9.53 20.35 -27.75
CA LEU A 267 -9.76 19.15 -26.93
C LEU A 267 -8.43 18.50 -26.56
N ALA A 268 -7.52 18.36 -27.52
CA ALA A 268 -6.21 17.77 -27.28
C ALA A 268 -5.41 18.59 -26.26
N HIS A 269 -5.48 19.92 -26.33
CA HIS A 269 -4.81 20.81 -25.38
C HIS A 269 -5.41 20.70 -23.96
N ALA A 270 -6.74 20.78 -23.81
CA ALA A 270 -7.36 20.64 -22.50
C ALA A 270 -7.05 19.27 -21.86
N VAL A 271 -7.03 18.18 -22.64
CA VAL A 271 -6.62 16.87 -22.12
C VAL A 271 -5.14 16.86 -21.74
N THR A 272 -4.27 17.47 -22.54
CA THR A 272 -2.84 17.59 -22.26
C THR A 272 -2.59 18.30 -20.93
N ASP A 273 -3.25 19.44 -20.70
CA ASP A 273 -3.15 20.18 -19.44
C ASP A 273 -3.71 19.40 -18.26
N SER A 274 -4.79 18.65 -18.43
CA SER A 274 -5.32 17.80 -17.35
C SER A 274 -4.32 16.72 -16.92
N LEU A 275 -3.55 16.16 -17.86
CA LEU A 275 -2.51 15.17 -17.57
C LEU A 275 -1.29 15.80 -16.91
N LEU A 276 -0.83 16.95 -17.41
CA LEU A 276 0.29 17.69 -16.82
C LEU A 276 -0.05 18.18 -15.41
N GLY A 277 -1.26 18.70 -15.21
CA GLY A 277 -1.77 19.11 -13.91
C GLY A 277 -1.82 17.97 -12.91
N ALA A 278 -2.34 16.80 -13.32
CA ALA A 278 -2.37 15.61 -12.47
C ALA A 278 -0.97 15.12 -12.06
N ALA A 279 0.04 15.37 -12.90
CA ALA A 279 1.43 15.02 -12.65
C ALA A 279 2.28 16.16 -12.04
N ALA A 280 1.67 17.31 -11.71
CA ALA A 280 2.35 18.52 -11.24
C ALA A 280 3.49 18.98 -12.18
N MET A 281 3.22 19.01 -13.48
CA MET A 281 4.19 19.31 -14.55
C MET A 281 4.02 20.68 -15.20
N GLY A 282 3.18 21.55 -14.62
CA GLY A 282 2.79 22.81 -15.25
C GLY A 282 1.73 22.59 -16.32
N ASP A 283 1.85 23.32 -17.43
CA ASP A 283 0.91 23.34 -18.55
C ASP A 283 1.62 23.13 -19.90
N ILE A 284 0.82 23.00 -20.96
CA ILE A 284 1.30 22.78 -22.33
C ILE A 284 2.21 23.91 -22.83
N GLY A 285 1.91 25.17 -22.48
CA GLY A 285 2.70 26.34 -22.90
C GLY A 285 4.07 26.41 -22.24
N THR A 286 4.17 25.92 -21.00
CA THR A 286 5.44 25.77 -20.28
C THR A 286 6.31 24.69 -20.92
N LEU A 287 5.71 23.58 -21.34
CA LEU A 287 6.43 22.42 -21.86
C LEU A 287 6.75 22.54 -23.36
N PHE A 288 5.89 23.22 -24.12
CA PHE A 288 6.01 23.47 -25.55
C PHE A 288 5.73 24.96 -25.87
N PRO A 289 6.70 25.86 -25.62
CA PRO A 289 6.48 27.28 -25.83
C PRO A 289 6.23 27.63 -27.29
N ASP A 290 5.22 28.46 -27.55
CA ASP A 290 4.85 28.93 -28.91
C ASP A 290 5.93 29.81 -29.58
N THR A 291 6.92 30.26 -28.81
CA THR A 291 8.07 31.03 -29.30
C THR A 291 9.20 30.16 -29.85
N ASP A 292 9.18 28.85 -29.57
CA ASP A 292 10.17 27.91 -30.07
C ASP A 292 9.84 27.50 -31.52
N PRO A 293 10.71 27.80 -32.51
CA PRO A 293 10.49 27.41 -33.90
C PRO A 293 10.28 25.90 -34.11
N ALA A 294 10.78 25.05 -33.19
CA ALA A 294 10.65 23.61 -33.26
C ALA A 294 9.20 23.10 -33.17
N TYR A 295 8.28 23.89 -32.59
CA TYR A 295 6.87 23.51 -32.42
C TYR A 295 5.91 24.28 -33.34
N LYS A 296 6.44 25.09 -34.26
CA LYS A 296 5.63 25.82 -35.23
C LYS A 296 4.92 24.85 -36.18
N GLY A 297 3.58 24.82 -36.11
CA GLY A 297 2.77 23.89 -36.90
C GLY A 297 2.84 22.45 -36.42
N ALA A 298 3.16 22.22 -35.14
CA ALA A 298 3.11 20.90 -34.53
C ALA A 298 1.71 20.29 -34.63
N ASP A 299 1.65 18.95 -34.57
CA ASP A 299 0.41 18.16 -34.44
C ASP A 299 0.08 18.02 -32.95
N SER A 300 -1.10 18.49 -32.53
CA SER A 300 -1.47 18.48 -31.12
C SER A 300 -1.64 17.07 -30.55
N MET A 301 -1.96 16.08 -31.39
CA MET A 301 -1.99 14.67 -30.99
C MET A 301 -0.58 14.11 -30.75
N ALA A 302 0.42 14.61 -31.49
CA ALA A 302 1.82 14.25 -31.25
C ALA A 302 2.34 14.85 -29.94
N LEU A 303 1.95 16.08 -29.60
CA LEU A 303 2.27 16.71 -28.31
C LEU A 303 1.62 15.94 -27.15
N LEU A 304 0.34 15.58 -27.26
CA LEU A 304 -0.36 14.76 -26.29
C LEU A 304 0.36 13.42 -26.06
N LYS A 305 0.75 12.72 -27.14
CA LYS A 305 1.51 11.47 -27.06
C LYS A 305 2.84 11.65 -26.33
N LYS A 306 3.55 12.76 -26.56
CA LYS A 306 4.80 13.09 -25.85
C LYS A 306 4.55 13.29 -24.35
N VAL A 307 3.48 13.97 -23.97
CA VAL A 307 3.09 14.14 -22.55
C VAL A 307 2.76 12.81 -21.88
N VAL A 308 2.03 11.92 -22.56
CA VAL A 308 1.78 10.56 -22.04
C VAL A 308 3.09 9.81 -21.77
N GLY A 309 4.07 9.92 -22.66
CA GLY A 309 5.40 9.36 -22.43
C GLY A 309 6.09 9.95 -21.20
N LEU A 310 6.02 11.27 -21.02
CA LEU A 310 6.65 11.97 -19.88
C LEU A 310 6.03 11.60 -18.54
N ILE A 311 4.70 11.56 -18.43
CA ILE A 311 4.04 11.14 -17.18
C ILE A 311 4.34 9.67 -16.87
N SER A 312 4.45 8.81 -17.90
CA SER A 312 4.84 7.41 -17.74
C SER A 312 6.26 7.26 -17.22
N ILE A 313 7.22 8.06 -17.70
CA ILE A 313 8.61 8.08 -17.20
C ILE A 313 8.64 8.48 -15.71
N ARG A 314 7.71 9.35 -15.27
CA ARG A 314 7.55 9.73 -13.86
C ARG A 314 6.76 8.74 -13.03
N GLY A 315 6.46 7.55 -13.57
CA GLY A 315 5.78 6.48 -12.86
C GLY A 315 4.26 6.66 -12.77
N PHE A 316 3.65 7.49 -13.62
CA PHE A 316 2.19 7.60 -13.66
C PHE A 316 1.59 6.71 -14.76
N SER A 317 0.36 6.24 -14.51
CA SER A 317 -0.49 5.60 -15.52
C SER A 317 -1.87 6.25 -15.54
N ILE A 318 -2.47 6.36 -16.72
CA ILE A 318 -3.80 6.97 -16.88
C ILE A 318 -4.86 6.01 -16.34
N GLY A 319 -5.65 6.47 -15.37
CA GLY A 319 -6.83 5.78 -14.87
C GLY A 319 -8.01 5.98 -15.82
N ASN A 320 -8.59 7.18 -15.80
CA ASN A 320 -9.60 7.62 -16.75
C ASN A 320 -9.52 9.12 -17.02
N ILE A 321 -10.12 9.54 -18.13
CA ILE A 321 -10.26 10.95 -18.52
C ILE A 321 -11.70 11.21 -18.95
N ASP A 322 -12.27 12.30 -18.47
CA ASP A 322 -13.59 12.78 -18.88
C ASP A 322 -13.46 14.20 -19.45
N ALA A 323 -13.90 14.38 -20.70
CA ALA A 323 -13.78 15.65 -21.40
C ALA A 323 -15.12 16.16 -21.93
N THR A 324 -15.26 17.48 -21.99
CA THR A 324 -16.43 18.18 -22.54
C THR A 324 -15.96 19.28 -23.47
N VAL A 325 -16.40 19.24 -24.73
CA VAL A 325 -16.27 20.37 -25.66
C VAL A 325 -17.55 21.18 -25.64
N ILE A 326 -17.42 22.49 -25.47
CA ILE A 326 -18.51 23.46 -25.47
C ILE A 326 -18.49 24.22 -26.79
N ALA A 327 -19.47 23.95 -27.64
CA ALA A 327 -19.62 24.55 -28.96
C ALA A 327 -21.10 24.72 -29.30
N GLN A 328 -21.50 25.93 -29.72
CA GLN A 328 -22.86 26.15 -30.24
C GLN A 328 -23.08 25.46 -31.59
N SER A 329 -22.06 25.49 -32.44
CA SER A 329 -22.01 24.82 -33.74
C SER A 329 -20.55 24.55 -34.13
N PRO A 330 -20.25 23.51 -34.94
CA PRO A 330 -21.17 22.51 -35.49
C PRO A 330 -21.56 21.43 -34.47
N LYS A 331 -22.53 20.57 -34.83
CA LYS A 331 -22.92 19.43 -33.99
C LYS A 331 -21.81 18.37 -33.99
N LEU A 332 -21.21 18.10 -32.83
CA LEU A 332 -20.11 17.13 -32.70
C LEU A 332 -20.56 15.68 -32.49
N SER A 333 -21.84 15.43 -32.22
CA SER A 333 -22.34 14.07 -31.97
C SER A 333 -22.03 13.05 -33.08
N PRO A 334 -22.08 13.39 -34.40
CA PRO A 334 -21.76 12.43 -35.45
C PRO A 334 -20.28 12.00 -35.47
N PHE A 335 -19.40 12.79 -34.85
CA PHE A 335 -17.95 12.58 -34.85
C PHE A 335 -17.44 11.94 -33.56
N ARG A 336 -18.31 11.72 -32.57
CA ARG A 336 -17.95 11.24 -31.24
C ARG A 336 -17.03 10.01 -31.27
N ASP A 337 -17.40 8.99 -32.03
CA ASP A 337 -16.65 7.73 -32.03
C ASP A 337 -15.27 7.88 -32.70
N ALA A 338 -15.17 8.72 -33.72
CA ALA A 338 -13.90 9.04 -34.36
C ALA A 338 -12.98 9.80 -33.40
N ILE A 339 -13.52 10.79 -32.67
CA ILE A 339 -12.80 11.57 -31.66
C ILE A 339 -12.29 10.66 -30.55
N VAL A 340 -13.15 9.81 -29.98
CA VAL A 340 -12.78 8.87 -28.90
C VAL A 340 -11.65 7.94 -29.37
N LYS A 341 -11.76 7.35 -30.56
CA LYS A 341 -10.73 6.46 -31.13
C LYS A 341 -9.40 7.18 -31.34
N SER A 342 -9.44 8.39 -31.91
CA SER A 342 -8.25 9.20 -32.15
C SER A 342 -7.54 9.55 -30.85
N MET A 343 -8.27 10.06 -29.85
CA MET A 343 -7.75 10.41 -28.53
C MET A 343 -7.16 9.20 -27.79
N CYS A 344 -7.89 8.08 -27.76
CA CYS A 344 -7.40 6.84 -27.14
C CYS A 344 -6.13 6.33 -27.81
N LYS A 345 -6.05 6.40 -29.15
CA LYS A 345 -4.85 6.00 -29.91
C LYS A 345 -3.64 6.86 -29.58
N ALA A 346 -3.80 8.18 -29.49
CA ALA A 346 -2.70 9.08 -29.13
C ALA A 346 -2.20 8.84 -27.70
N MET A 347 -3.12 8.58 -26.77
CA MET A 347 -2.79 8.33 -25.36
C MET A 347 -2.39 6.89 -25.05
N GLY A 348 -2.59 5.95 -25.97
CA GLY A 348 -2.30 4.53 -25.73
C GLY A 348 -3.19 3.89 -24.65
N ILE A 349 -4.46 4.33 -24.52
CA ILE A 349 -5.41 3.82 -23.53
C ILE A 349 -6.59 3.11 -24.21
N ARG A 350 -7.36 2.35 -23.41
CA ARG A 350 -8.59 1.69 -23.88
C ARG A 350 -9.74 2.69 -23.98
N GLU A 351 -10.68 2.44 -24.88
CA GLU A 351 -11.86 3.32 -25.09
C GLU A 351 -12.70 3.50 -23.81
N ASN A 352 -12.75 2.50 -22.92
CA ASN A 352 -13.46 2.61 -21.65
C ASN A 352 -12.76 3.50 -20.60
N GLN A 353 -11.59 4.05 -20.92
CA GLN A 353 -10.84 4.98 -20.06
C GLN A 353 -10.97 6.44 -20.52
N PHE A 354 -11.63 6.72 -21.65
CA PHE A 354 -11.85 8.08 -22.13
C PHE A 354 -13.32 8.31 -22.45
N ASN A 355 -13.90 9.34 -21.85
CA ASN A 355 -15.26 9.77 -22.18
C ASN A 355 -15.25 11.17 -22.81
N PHE A 356 -15.98 11.30 -23.91
CA PHE A 356 -16.18 12.56 -24.63
C PHE A 356 -17.64 12.99 -24.59
N LYS A 357 -17.84 14.26 -24.22
CA LYS A 357 -19.13 14.96 -24.21
C LYS A 357 -19.03 16.21 -25.08
N ALA A 358 -20.14 16.57 -25.71
CA ALA A 358 -20.29 17.85 -26.41
C ALA A 358 -21.53 18.56 -25.88
N LYS A 359 -21.43 19.85 -25.59
CA LYS A 359 -22.51 20.67 -25.04
C LYS A 359 -22.61 21.98 -25.80
N THR A 360 -23.84 22.44 -25.98
CA THR A 360 -24.17 23.81 -26.40
C THR A 360 -24.25 24.69 -25.15
N GLU A 361 -24.09 26.01 -25.35
CA GLU A 361 -24.24 27.01 -24.28
C GLU A 361 -25.58 27.75 -24.41
N GLU A 362 -26.55 27.18 -25.13
CA GLU A 362 -27.90 27.74 -25.35
C GLU A 362 -27.91 29.20 -25.87
N GLY A 363 -26.94 29.54 -26.71
CA GLY A 363 -26.79 30.90 -27.26
C GLY A 363 -26.19 31.92 -26.27
N LEU A 364 -25.71 31.49 -25.10
CA LEU A 364 -25.11 32.35 -24.09
C LEU A 364 -23.58 32.40 -24.19
N GLY A 365 -22.99 33.57 -23.91
CA GLY A 365 -21.54 33.76 -23.90
C GLY A 365 -20.87 33.62 -25.28
N PHE A 366 -19.54 33.66 -25.31
CA PHE A 366 -18.76 33.63 -26.56
C PHE A 366 -18.90 32.29 -27.31
N THR A 367 -19.04 31.17 -26.58
CA THR A 367 -19.29 29.85 -27.17
C THR A 367 -20.69 29.77 -27.75
N GLY A 368 -21.70 30.29 -27.05
CA GLY A 368 -23.09 30.37 -27.50
C GLY A 368 -23.29 31.31 -28.69
N ALA A 369 -22.54 32.41 -28.75
CA ALA A 369 -22.53 33.34 -29.89
C ALA A 369 -21.76 32.81 -31.12
N GLY A 370 -21.07 31.67 -30.99
CA GLY A 370 -20.26 31.08 -32.07
C GLY A 370 -18.96 31.86 -32.37
N GLU A 371 -18.45 32.60 -31.39
CA GLU A 371 -17.19 33.35 -31.48
C GLU A 371 -15.98 32.45 -31.22
N GLY A 372 -16.16 31.35 -30.49
CA GLY A 372 -15.10 30.40 -30.16
C GLY A 372 -15.65 29.06 -29.66
N ILE A 373 -14.74 28.12 -29.43
CA ILE A 373 -15.02 26.81 -28.83
C ILE A 373 -14.08 26.66 -27.63
N SER A 374 -14.61 26.14 -26.53
CA SER A 374 -13.81 25.78 -25.35
C SER A 374 -13.90 24.29 -25.05
N ALA A 375 -12.92 23.78 -24.32
CA ALA A 375 -12.91 22.41 -23.84
C ALA A 375 -12.49 22.36 -22.36
N GLN A 376 -13.04 21.38 -21.65
CA GLN A 376 -12.68 21.03 -20.28
C GLN A 376 -12.34 19.55 -20.22
N ALA A 377 -11.31 19.20 -19.47
CA ALA A 377 -10.93 17.81 -19.23
C ALA A 377 -10.54 17.57 -17.77
N LEU A 378 -10.89 16.40 -17.26
CA LEU A 378 -10.47 15.89 -15.96
C LEU A 378 -9.73 14.57 -16.18
N ALA A 379 -8.52 14.44 -15.65
CA ALA A 379 -7.72 13.23 -15.70
C ALA A 379 -7.46 12.70 -14.30
N LEU A 380 -7.62 11.39 -14.14
CA LEU A 380 -7.13 10.65 -12.97
C LEU A 380 -5.89 9.87 -13.38
N LEU A 381 -4.79 10.06 -12.65
CA LEU A 381 -3.57 9.28 -12.79
C LEU A 381 -3.37 8.39 -11.57
N TYR A 382 -2.93 7.16 -11.80
CA TYR A 382 -2.36 6.32 -10.75
C TYR A 382 -0.85 6.50 -10.72
N LYS A 383 -0.30 6.70 -9.54
CA LYS A 383 1.14 6.63 -9.30
C LYS A 383 1.49 5.17 -9.08
N ASN A 384 2.31 4.63 -9.98
CA ASN A 384 2.92 3.34 -9.79
C ASN A 384 3.88 3.50 -8.61
N SER A 385 3.69 2.72 -7.55
CA SER A 385 4.65 2.65 -6.47
C SER A 385 5.90 1.98 -7.01
N THR A 386 6.87 2.79 -7.42
CA THR A 386 8.18 2.28 -7.77
C THR A 386 8.84 1.86 -6.47
N THR A 387 8.80 0.56 -6.20
CA THR A 387 9.81 -0.10 -5.36
C THR A 387 11.13 0.05 -6.12
N MET A 388 11.94 1.03 -5.74
CA MET A 388 13.39 0.95 -5.95
C MET A 388 14.03 0.48 -4.66
#